data_AF-A0A9E1YMD3-F1
#
_entry.id   AF-A0A9E1YMD3-F1
#
_cell.length_a   1.000
_cell.length_b   1.000
_cell.length_c   1.000
_cell.angle_alpha   90.00
_cell.angle_beta   90.00
_cell.angle_gamma   90.00
#
_symmetry.space_group_name_H-M   'P 1'
#
loop_
_entity.id
_entity.type
_entity.pdbx_description
1 polymer ?
#
loop_
_entity_poly.entity_id
_entity_poly.type
_entity_poly.pdbx_seq_one_letter_code
_entity_poly.pdbx_strand_id
1 'polypeptide(L)'
;MKRVIVDYSKLTINILNILIEKYPDGYDHTNIIKFKNSKAETISAVEVKTDDTIYLVKISSQLEKTMEDFLDDDTSFNSTNSDYF
;
A
#
# COMPACT_ATOMS: atom_id res chain seq x y z
N MET A 1 6.52 20.11 0.30
CA MET A 1 5.95 18.75 0.50
C MET A 1 5.01 18.43 -0.65
N LYS A 2 5.24 17.32 -1.36
CA LYS A 2 4.38 16.87 -2.45
C LYS A 2 3.36 15.86 -1.93
N ARG A 3 2.12 15.93 -2.43
CA ARG A 3 1.06 14.95 -2.15
C ARG A 3 0.75 14.20 -3.42
N VAL A 4 0.84 12.87 -3.38
CA VAL A 4 0.62 12.00 -4.54
C VAL A 4 -0.46 10.99 -4.18
N ILE A 5 -1.53 10.95 -4.96
CA ILE A 5 -2.58 9.93 -4.82
C ILE A 5 -2.19 8.75 -5.71
N VAL A 6 -2.05 7.58 -5.11
CA VAL A 6 -1.68 6.35 -5.81
C VAL A 6 -2.83 5.36 -5.68
N ASP A 7 -3.21 4.79 -6.82
CA ASP A 7 -4.19 3.70 -6.84
C ASP A 7 -3.47 2.36 -6.65
N TYR A 8 -4.19 1.35 -6.16
CA TYR A 8 -3.62 0.03 -5.92
C TYR A 8 -2.89 -0.53 -7.16
N SER A 9 -3.52 -0.39 -8.33
CA SER A 9 -2.97 -0.84 -9.62
C SER A 9 -1.67 -0.15 -10.06
N LYS A 10 -1.30 0.96 -9.40
CA LYS A 10 -0.08 1.73 -9.65
C LYS A 10 0.86 1.73 -8.45
N LEU A 11 0.59 0.91 -7.44
CA LEU A 11 1.52 0.71 -6.34
C LEU A 11 2.77 0.04 -6.87
N THR A 12 3.91 0.61 -6.51
CA THR A 12 5.19 -0.06 -6.62
C THR A 12 5.41 -0.90 -5.36
N ILE A 13 6.15 -2.00 -5.49
CA ILE A 13 6.53 -2.88 -4.38
C ILE A 13 7.09 -2.08 -3.19
N ASN A 14 7.84 -1.01 -3.48
CA ASN A 14 8.38 -0.13 -2.45
C ASN A 14 7.29 0.52 -1.55
N ILE A 15 6.18 1.00 -2.12
CA ILE A 15 5.09 1.61 -1.33
C ILE A 15 4.33 0.54 -0.56
N LEU A 16 4.17 -0.66 -1.14
CA LEU A 16 3.55 -1.80 -0.47
C LEU A 16 4.35 -2.21 0.77
N ASN A 17 5.67 -2.33 0.64
CA ASN A 17 6.56 -2.67 1.75
C ASN A 17 6.48 -1.65 2.88
N ILE A 18 6.46 -0.34 2.57
CA ILE A 18 6.31 0.70 3.60
C ILE A 18 4.96 0.56 4.32
N LEU A 19 3.91 0.16 3.60
CA LEU A 19 2.58 -0.05 4.17
C LEU A 19 2.59 -1.25 5.15
N ILE A 20 3.23 -2.35 4.77
CA ILE A 20 3.39 -3.55 5.62
C ILE A 20 4.29 -3.25 6.83
N GLU A 21 5.44 -2.60 6.63
CA GLU A 21 6.35 -2.23 7.74
C GLU A 21 5.68 -1.30 8.75
N LYS A 22 4.83 -0.38 8.28
CA LYS A 22 4.14 0.58 9.15
C LYS A 22 2.89 0.02 9.80
N TYR A 23 2.22 -0.92 9.12
CA TYR A 23 0.98 -1.55 9.55
C TYR A 23 1.11 -3.08 9.43
N PRO A 24 1.98 -3.72 10.22
CA PRO A 24 2.23 -5.16 10.13
C PRO A 24 1.01 -5.98 10.51
N ASP A 25 0.19 -5.46 11.42
CA ASP A 25 -1.08 -6.05 11.85
C ASP A 25 -2.28 -5.57 11.00
N GLY A 26 -2.01 -4.84 9.91
CA GLY A 26 -3.02 -4.19 9.08
C GLY A 26 -3.36 -2.76 9.53
N TYR A 27 -4.15 -2.06 8.70
CA TYR A 27 -4.59 -0.68 8.98
C TYR A 27 -5.99 -0.68 9.59
N ASP A 28 -6.20 0.18 10.57
CA ASP A 28 -7.51 0.32 11.22
C ASP A 28 -8.35 1.42 10.55
N HIS A 29 -9.65 1.42 10.83
CA HIS A 29 -10.56 2.45 10.29
C HIS A 29 -10.15 3.88 10.69
N THR A 30 -9.41 4.02 11.79
CA THR A 30 -8.84 5.28 12.29
C THR A 30 -7.68 5.79 11.43
N ASN A 31 -7.00 4.91 10.71
CA ASN A 31 -5.91 5.24 9.78
C ASN A 31 -6.41 5.57 8.36
N ILE A 32 -7.70 5.32 8.09
CA ILE A 32 -8.32 5.55 6.79
C ILE A 32 -8.82 6.99 6.70
N ILE A 33 -8.29 7.72 5.73
CA ILE A 33 -8.76 9.06 5.37
C ILE A 33 -9.87 8.91 4.32
N LYS A 34 -11.05 9.44 4.63
CA LYS A 34 -12.19 9.50 3.72
C LYS A 34 -12.38 10.92 3.22
N PHE A 35 -12.34 11.12 1.91
CA PHE A 35 -12.56 12.42 1.28
C PHE A 35 -13.42 12.28 0.02
N LYS A 36 -14.14 13.34 -0.34
CA LYS A 36 -14.86 13.37 -1.61
C LYS A 36 -13.96 13.92 -2.71
N ASN A 37 -13.92 13.23 -3.85
CA ASN A 37 -13.23 13.75 -5.03
C ASN A 37 -14.08 14.81 -5.75
N SER A 38 -13.54 15.38 -6.84
CA SER A 38 -14.25 16.36 -7.68
C SER A 38 -15.53 15.82 -8.35
N LYS A 39 -15.74 14.50 -8.35
CA LYS A 39 -16.95 13.83 -8.85
C LYS A 39 -17.97 13.53 -7.72
N ALA A 40 -17.74 14.06 -6.51
CA ALA A 40 -18.51 13.77 -5.31
C ALA A 40 -18.50 12.29 -4.87
N GLU A 41 -17.58 11.49 -5.39
CA GLU A 41 -17.37 10.11 -4.98
C GLU A 41 -16.57 10.07 -3.69
N THR A 42 -16.98 9.23 -2.75
CA THR A 42 -16.25 9.00 -1.51
C THR A 42 -15.04 8.11 -1.79
N ILE A 43 -13.85 8.66 -1.60
CA ILE A 43 -12.58 7.96 -1.72
C ILE A 43 -12.04 7.68 -0.31
N SER A 44 -11.65 6.44 -0.07
CA SER A 44 -10.95 6.00 1.14
C SER A 44 -9.48 5.78 0.80
N ALA A 45 -8.55 6.28 1.61
CA ALA A 45 -7.12 6.12 1.39
C ALA A 45 -6.33 6.03 2.71
N VAL A 46 -5.23 5.27 2.72
CA VAL A 46 -4.23 5.28 3.80
C VAL A 46 -3.14 6.30 3.50
N GLU A 47 -2.73 7.06 4.52
CA GLU A 47 -1.60 8.00 4.41
C GLU A 47 -0.26 7.33 4.76
N VAL A 48 0.63 7.31 3.77
CA VAL A 48 2.03 6.87 3.91
C VAL A 48 2.94 8.08 3.71
N LYS A 49 3.75 8.39 4.74
CA LYS A 49 4.68 9.52 4.69
C LYS A 49 6.09 9.00 4.45
N THR A 50 6.75 9.60 3.48
CA THR A 50 8.20 9.50 3.24
C THR A 50 8.84 10.86 3.50
N ASP A 51 10.17 10.95 3.46
CA ASP A 51 10.91 12.17 3.81
C ASP A 51 10.52 13.42 2.99
N ASP A 52 10.14 13.23 1.72
CA ASP A 52 9.82 14.32 0.79
C ASP A 52 8.36 14.32 0.29
N THR A 53 7.71 13.15 0.35
CA THR A 53 6.44 12.88 -0.31
C THR A 53 5.41 12.23 0.62
N ILE A 54 4.17 12.70 0.54
CA ILE A 54 3.02 12.08 1.21
C ILE A 54 2.23 11.32 0.15
N TYR A 55 2.18 10.01 0.29
CA TYR A 55 1.42 9.10 -0.55
C TYR A 55 0.06 8.81 0.08
N LEU A 56 -1.01 9.01 -0.69
CA LEU A 56 -2.36 8.61 -0.34
C LEU A 56 -2.72 7.38 -1.17
N VAL A 57 -2.60 6.22 -0.54
CA VAL A 57 -2.88 4.94 -1.18
C VAL A 57 -4.36 4.67 -1.09
N LYS A 58 -5.05 4.67 -2.23
CA LYS A 58 -6.48 4.35 -2.26
C LYS A 58 -6.73 2.92 -1.79
N ILE A 59 -7.69 2.81 -0.88
CA ILE A 59 -8.23 1.53 -0.42
C ILE A 59 -9.47 1.26 -1.26
N SER A 60 -9.35 0.32 -2.19
CA SER A 60 -10.50 -0.35 -2.79
C SER A 60 -10.61 -1.75 -2.17
N SER A 61 -11.76 -2.40 -2.35
CA SER A 61 -11.95 -3.82 -1.97
C SER A 61 -10.90 -4.77 -2.56
N GLN A 62 -10.15 -4.34 -3.57
CA GLN A 62 -9.08 -5.11 -4.18
C GLN A 62 -7.77 -5.09 -3.36
N LEU A 63 -7.51 -4.01 -2.61
CA LEU A 63 -6.32 -3.89 -1.77
C LEU A 63 -6.37 -4.83 -0.56
N GLU A 64 -7.52 -4.92 0.11
CA GLU A 64 -7.73 -5.82 1.26
C GLU A 64 -7.40 -7.26 0.87
N LYS A 65 -7.89 -7.70 -0.29
CA LYS A 65 -7.64 -9.04 -0.81
C LYS A 65 -6.17 -9.29 -1.12
N THR A 66 -5.48 -8.36 -1.77
CA THR A 66 -4.07 -8.59 -2.10
C THR A 66 -3.13 -8.46 -0.90
N MET A 67 -3.50 -7.72 0.15
CA MET A 67 -2.75 -7.76 1.42
C MET A 67 -2.81 -9.15 2.06
N GLU A 68 -3.99 -9.77 2.08
CA GLU A 68 -4.18 -11.13 2.57
C GLU A 68 -3.40 -12.14 1.71
N ASP A 69 -3.47 -12.01 0.38
CA ASP A 69 -2.72 -12.86 -0.55
C ASP A 69 -1.19 -12.67 -0.42
N PHE A 70 -0.68 -11.46 -0.21
CA PHE A 70 0.77 -11.20 -0.05
C PHE A 70 1.34 -11.73 1.27
N LEU A 71 0.55 -11.70 2.35
CA LEU A 71 0.92 -12.27 3.63
C LEU A 71 0.98 -13.81 3.56
N ASP A 72 0.12 -14.43 2.75
CA ASP A 72 0.17 -15.88 2.49
C ASP A 72 1.26 -16.29 1.48
N ASP A 73 1.65 -15.40 0.54
CA ASP A 73 2.66 -15.69 -0.50
C ASP A 73 4.11 -15.34 -0.11
N ASP A 74 4.35 -14.94 1.16
CA ASP A 74 5.70 -14.81 1.74
C ASP A 74 6.46 -16.15 1.86
N THR A 75 5.96 -17.22 1.21
CA THR A 75 6.63 -18.50 1.03
C THR A 75 7.21 -18.73 -0.37
N SER A 76 7.06 -17.82 -1.36
CA SER A 76 7.43 -18.16 -2.76
C SER A 76 8.37 -17.21 -3.53
N PHE A 77 8.91 -16.15 -2.93
CA PHE A 77 9.89 -15.27 -3.61
C PHE A 77 11.27 -15.23 -2.95
N ASN A 78 11.91 -16.39 -2.76
CA ASN A 78 13.37 -16.45 -2.80
C ASN A 78 13.87 -17.71 -3.50
N SER A 79 13.76 -17.71 -4.84
CA SER A 79 14.72 -18.43 -5.67
C SER A 79 15.12 -17.51 -6.81
N THR A 80 16.35 -16.98 -6.75
CA THR A 80 17.42 -17.14 -7.77
C THR A 80 18.47 -16.03 -7.58
N ASN A 81 19.58 -16.35 -6.91
CA ASN A 81 20.97 -16.16 -7.39
C ASN A 81 21.97 -16.25 -6.24
N SER A 82 22.57 -17.43 -6.07
CA SER A 82 23.91 -17.57 -5.48
C SER A 82 24.53 -18.88 -5.96
N ASP A 83 24.71 -19.02 -7.28
CA ASP A 83 25.85 -19.78 -7.78
C ASP A 83 27.12 -18.92 -7.59
N TYR A 84 28.28 -19.57 -7.45
CA TYR A 84 29.63 -19.07 -7.08
C TYR A 84 29.88 -18.99 -5.56
N PHE A 85 30.54 -19.94 -4.90
CA PHE A 85 31.85 -20.55 -5.18
C PHE A 85 31.98 -21.98 -4.62
#